data_AF-A0A2V2N8C3-F1
#
_entry.id   AF-A0A2V2N8C3-F1
#
_cell.length_a   1.000
_cell.length_b   1.000
_cell.length_c   1.000
_cell.angle_alpha   90.00
_cell.angle_beta   90.00
_cell.angle_gamma   90.00
#
_symmetry.space_group_name_H-M   'P 1'
#
loop_
_entity.id
_entity.type
_entity.pdbx_description
1 polymer ?
#
loop_
_entity_poly.entity_id
_entity_poly.type
_entity_poly.pdbx_seq_one_letter_code
_entity_poly.pdbx_strand_id
1 'polypeptide(L)'
;MKNRQSRATHNRLEPFIKLAKSLKNHKTGILNNVKNGISNGIVEAINGKIQMLKRGARGYRNIENFITMIFLRCGKLSLNLPT
;
A
#
# COMPACT_ATOMS: atom_id res chain seq x y z
N MET A 1 1.79 11.26 -26.77
CA MET A 1 1.38 11.34 -25.34
C MET A 1 1.85 12.58 -24.57
N LYS A 2 2.91 13.32 -24.99
CA LYS A 2 3.45 14.48 -24.23
C LYS A 2 2.44 15.61 -23.92
N ASN A 3 1.47 15.89 -24.82
CA ASN A 3 0.58 17.05 -24.67
C ASN A 3 -0.58 16.88 -23.67
N ARG A 4 -0.93 15.65 -23.24
CA ARG A 4 -2.06 15.44 -22.31
C ARG A 4 -1.69 15.69 -20.85
N GLN A 5 -0.46 15.36 -20.46
CA GLN A 5 0.07 15.57 -19.10
C GLN A 5 0.22 17.06 -18.79
N SER A 6 0.75 17.83 -19.75
CA SER A 6 0.84 19.30 -19.64
C SER A 6 -0.55 19.95 -19.49
N ARG A 7 -1.57 19.49 -20.22
CA ARG A 7 -2.95 19.99 -20.05
C ARG A 7 -3.54 19.70 -18.67
N ALA A 8 -3.23 18.54 -18.09
CA ALA A 8 -3.74 18.15 -16.77
C ALA A 8 -3.06 18.94 -15.61
N THR A 9 -1.78 19.29 -15.74
CA THR A 9 -1.07 20.08 -14.73
C THR A 9 -1.42 21.57 -14.74
N HIS A 10 -1.99 22.07 -15.84
CA HIS A 10 -2.48 23.45 -16.01
C HIS A 10 -4.01 23.56 -15.88
N ASN A 11 -4.66 22.52 -15.33
CA ASN A 11 -6.10 22.50 -15.13
C ASN A 11 -6.48 23.36 -13.92
N ARG A 12 -7.61 24.08 -13.94
CA ARG A 12 -8.03 24.98 -12.83
C ARG A 12 -8.50 24.23 -11.59
N LEU A 13 -8.63 22.91 -11.68
CA LEU A 13 -9.03 22.02 -10.59
C LEU A 13 -7.80 21.42 -9.92
N GLU A 14 -7.50 21.90 -8.71
CA GLU A 14 -6.42 21.39 -7.84
C GLU A 14 -6.32 19.86 -7.72
N PRO A 15 -7.43 19.08 -7.63
CA PRO A 15 -7.36 17.62 -7.59
C PRO A 15 -6.69 17.01 -8.83
N PHE A 16 -6.94 17.56 -10.02
CA PHE A 16 -6.37 17.07 -11.27
C PHE A 16 -4.88 17.41 -11.40
N ILE A 17 -4.47 18.58 -10.90
CA ILE A 17 -3.05 18.96 -10.85
C ILE A 17 -2.29 17.99 -9.92
N LYS A 18 -2.83 17.70 -8.74
CA LYS A 18 -2.23 16.77 -7.76
C LYS A 18 -2.13 15.35 -8.33
N LEU A 19 -3.18 14.87 -8.99
CA LEU A 19 -3.18 13.57 -9.66
C LEU A 19 -2.10 13.51 -10.75
N ALA A 20 -2.01 14.52 -11.60
CA ALA A 20 -1.01 14.57 -12.67
C ALA A 20 0.42 14.61 -12.13
N LYS A 21 0.67 15.37 -11.04
CA LYS A 21 1.96 15.39 -10.34
C LYS A 21 2.31 14.02 -9.73
N SER A 22 1.37 13.37 -9.05
CA SER A 22 1.57 12.03 -8.48
C SER A 22 1.87 10.99 -9.56
N LEU A 23 1.10 10.99 -10.66
CA LEU A 23 1.30 10.10 -11.80
C LEU A 23 2.68 10.30 -12.44
N LYS A 24 3.14 11.56 -12.56
CA LYS A 24 4.49 11.87 -13.05
C LYS A 24 5.57 11.34 -12.12
N ASN A 25 5.41 11.51 -10.80
CA ASN A 25 6.39 11.09 -9.80
C ASN A 25 6.53 9.56 -9.71
N HIS A 26 5.43 8.81 -9.91
CA HIS A 26 5.42 7.34 -9.82
C HIS A 26 5.42 6.63 -11.17
N LYS A 27 5.66 7.37 -12.27
CA LYS A 27 5.59 6.85 -13.65
C LYS A 27 6.48 5.61 -13.88
N THR A 28 7.67 5.59 -13.28
CA THR A 28 8.62 4.46 -13.40
C THR A 28 8.07 3.19 -12.77
N GLY A 29 7.49 3.28 -11.57
CA GLY A 29 6.85 2.15 -10.89
C GLY A 29 5.64 1.61 -11.65
N ILE A 30 4.83 2.50 -12.23
CA ILE A 30 3.67 2.13 -13.04
C ILE A 30 4.11 1.40 -14.32
N LEU A 31 5.11 1.93 -15.03
CA LEU A 31 5.63 1.28 -16.24
C LEU A 31 6.27 -0.08 -15.94
N ASN A 32 6.96 -0.22 -14.81
CA ASN A 32 7.56 -1.48 -14.38
C ASN A 32 6.48 -2.51 -14.00
N ASN A 33 5.40 -2.07 -13.35
CA ASN A 33 4.26 -2.92 -13.04
C ASN A 33 3.56 -3.44 -14.30
N VAL A 34 3.30 -2.56 -15.27
CA VAL A 34 2.69 -2.93 -16.57
C VAL A 34 3.56 -3.90 -17.36
N LYS A 35 4.89 -3.77 -17.29
CA LYS A 35 5.83 -4.67 -17.98
C LYS A 35 5.97 -6.03 -17.30
N ASN A 36 6.02 -6.06 -15.97
CA ASN A 36 6.30 -7.29 -15.22
C ASN A 36 5.01 -8.06 -14.90
N GLY A 37 3.83 -7.45 -15.03
CA GLY A 37 2.53 -8.09 -14.77
C GLY A 37 2.32 -8.52 -13.31
N ILE A 38 3.20 -8.08 -12.39
CA ILE A 38 3.14 -8.46 -10.99
C ILE A 38 1.98 -7.71 -10.34
N SER A 39 0.91 -8.46 -10.04
CA SER A 39 -0.24 -7.95 -9.32
C SER A 39 0.18 -7.51 -7.91
N ASN A 40 -0.13 -6.26 -7.55
CA ASN A 40 0.05 -5.75 -6.20
C ASN A 40 -0.98 -6.35 -5.21
N GLY A 41 -1.88 -7.22 -5.67
CA GLY A 41 -2.99 -7.74 -4.88
C GLY A 41 -2.56 -8.51 -3.62
N ILE A 42 -1.45 -9.25 -3.66
CA ILE A 42 -0.92 -9.94 -2.47
C ILE A 42 -0.45 -8.93 -1.41
N VAL A 43 0.29 -7.90 -1.84
CA VAL A 43 0.79 -6.85 -0.96
C VAL A 43 -0.38 -6.04 -0.39
N GLU A 44 -1.39 -5.72 -1.20
CA GLU A 44 -2.62 -5.03 -0.77
C GLU A 44 -3.41 -5.86 0.23
N ALA A 45 -3.55 -7.17 0.02
CA ALA A 45 -4.19 -8.08 0.96
C ALA A 45 -3.46 -8.12 2.31
N ILE A 46 -2.13 -8.16 2.31
CA ILE A 46 -1.31 -8.10 3.52
C ILE A 46 -1.47 -6.75 4.22
N ASN A 47 -1.39 -5.65 3.48
CA ASN A 47 -1.58 -4.30 4.01
C ASN A 47 -2.98 -4.13 4.63
N GLY A 48 -4.02 -4.68 3.99
CA GLY A 48 -5.37 -4.73 4.52
C GLY A 48 -5.46 -5.44 5.87
N LYS A 49 -4.84 -6.63 6.00
CA LYS A 49 -4.76 -7.37 7.27
C LYS A 49 -4.07 -6.58 8.37
N ILE A 50 -2.94 -5.93 8.06
CA ILE A 50 -2.19 -5.09 9.02
C ILE A 50 -3.04 -3.90 9.47
N GLN A 51 -3.74 -3.22 8.55
CA GLN A 51 -4.64 -2.10 8.90
C GLN A 51 -5.82 -2.57 9.75
N MET A 52 -6.39 -3.74 9.47
CA MET A 52 -7.43 -4.34 10.32
C MET A 52 -6.92 -4.63 11.74
N LEU A 53 -5.70 -5.17 11.88
CA LEU A 53 -5.09 -5.41 13.18
C LEU A 53 -4.87 -4.11 13.97
N LYS A 54 -4.43 -3.06 13.30
CA LYS A 54 -4.27 -1.73 13.89
C LYS A 54 -5.60 -1.16 14.38
N ARG A 55 -6.65 -1.25 13.54
CA ARG A 55 -8.01 -0.76 13.87
C ARG A 55 -8.65 -1.55 15.01
N GLY A 56 -8.52 -2.89 14.99
CA GLY A 56 -9.08 -3.77 16.01
C GLY A 56 -8.49 -3.53 17.39
N ALA A 57 -7.19 -3.23 17.47
CA ALA A 57 -6.51 -2.92 18.72
C ALA A 57 -6.79 -1.51 19.27
N ARG A 58 -7.45 -0.61 18.50
CA ARG A 58 -7.60 0.82 18.82
C ARG A 58 -6.27 1.55 19.13
N GLY A 59 -5.17 1.00 18.62
CA GLY A 59 -3.80 1.46 18.90
C GLY A 59 -3.03 0.49 19.79
N TYR A 60 -1.78 0.22 19.40
CA TYR A 60 -0.86 -0.57 20.22
C TYR A 60 -0.02 0.40 21.07
N ARG A 61 0.10 0.10 22.37
CA ARG A 61 0.95 0.88 23.30
C ARG A 61 2.44 0.75 22.97
N ASN A 62 2.85 -0.39 22.43
CA ASN A 62 4.23 -0.68 22.01
C ASN A 62 4.22 -1.22 20.57
N ILE A 63 5.16 -0.76 19.75
CA ILE A 63 5.34 -1.23 18.37
C ILE A 63 5.77 -2.69 18.29
N GLU A 64 6.53 -3.18 19.27
CA GLU A 64 6.95 -4.59 19.33
C GLU A 64 5.74 -5.53 19.45
N ASN A 65 4.72 -5.12 20.21
CA ASN A 65 3.47 -5.87 20.32
C ASN A 65 2.67 -5.85 19.01
N PHE A 66 2.74 -4.74 18.26
CA PHE A 66 2.11 -4.66 16.95
C PHE A 66 2.80 -5.58 15.94
N ILE A 67 4.13 -5.57 15.90
CA ILE A 67 4.95 -6.43 15.04
C ILE A 67 4.70 -7.90 15.37
N THR A 68 4.71 -8.25 16.66
CA THR A 68 4.40 -9.61 17.14
C THR A 68 3.00 -10.05 16.68
N MET A 69 1.99 -9.19 16.80
CA MET A 69 0.64 -9.50 16.33
C MET A 69 0.54 -9.67 14.81
N ILE A 70 1.33 -8.92 14.04
CA ILE A 70 1.42 -9.11 12.59
C ILE A 70 2.03 -10.49 12.30
N PHE A 71 3.13 -10.87 12.96
CA PHE A 71 3.72 -12.19 12.79
C PHE A 71 2.79 -13.32 13.23
N LEU A 72 2.04 -13.15 14.31
CA LEU A 72 1.08 -14.14 14.78
C LEU A 72 -0.09 -14.36 13.80
N ARG A 73 -0.54 -13.30 13.10
CA ARG A 73 -1.74 -13.34 12.25
C ARG A 73 -1.45 -13.51 10.77
N CYS A 74 -0.32 -13.00 10.30
CA CYS A 74 0.11 -13.04 8.91
C CYS A 74 1.27 -14.04 8.69
N GLY A 75 2.10 -14.27 9.71
CA GLY A 75 3.09 -15.34 9.70
C GLY A 75 2.37 -16.66 10.01
N LYS A 76 2.58 -17.67 9.17
CA LYS A 76 2.12 -19.04 9.43
C LYS A 76 2.95 -19.66 10.56
N LEU A 77 2.92 -19.06 11.75
CA LEU A 77 3.70 -19.51 12.88
C LEU A 77 3.13 -20.83 13.38
N SER A 78 3.93 -21.90 13.32
CA SER A 78 3.60 -23.18 13.93
C SER A 78 3.82 -23.07 15.44
N LEU A 79 2.77 -22.73 16.17
CA LEU A 79 2.79 -22.75 17.63
C LEU A 79 2.61 -24.19 18.08
N ASN A 80 3.69 -24.85 18.49
CA ASN A 80 3.63 -26.10 19.24
C ASN A 80 3.15 -25.77 20.66
N LEU A 81 1.84 -25.64 20.82
CA LEU A 81 1.21 -25.46 22.11
C LEU A 81 1.27 -26.79 22.86
N PRO A 82 1.70 -26.80 24.14
CA PRO A 82 1.56 -27.99 24.97
C PRO A 82 0.07 -28.27 25.17
N THR A 83 -0.39 -29.39 24.64
CA THR A 83 -1.70 -30.00 24.97
C THR A 83 -1.67 -30.63 26.34
#